data_AF-A0A7W7KQZ4-F1
#
_entry.id   AF-A0A7W7KQZ4-F1
#
_cell.length_a   1.000
_cell.length_b   1.000
_cell.length_c   1.000
_cell.angle_alpha   90.00
_cell.angle_beta   90.00
_cell.angle_gamma   90.00
#
_symmetry.space_group_name_H-M   'P 1'
#
loop_
_entity.id
_entity.type
_entity.pdbx_description
1 polymer ?
#
loop_
_entity_poly.entity_id
_entity_poly.type
_entity_poly.pdbx_seq_one_letter_code
_entity_poly.pdbx_strand_id
1 'polypeptide(L)'
;MSSSPWSEVPIVGSEKELIGELSPSEKKMILEYRQGEARRKAVAAFRLKVLKVAYEFEIWLQSHDEDSSLGVFTSNFGYKEDDFKLVYKAVTQLRRLSGNLLPVDEETVD
;
A
#
# COMPACT_ATOMS: atom_id res chain seq x y z
N MET A 1 -6.41 29.28 -55.69
CA MET A 1 -6.17 29.93 -54.38
C MET A 1 -7.19 29.39 -53.40
N SER A 2 -6.79 28.49 -52.50
CA SER A 2 -7.62 28.03 -51.39
C SER A 2 -6.70 27.94 -50.18
N SER A 3 -6.78 28.97 -49.34
CA SER A 3 -6.02 29.03 -48.09
C SER A 3 -6.86 28.34 -47.03
N SER A 4 -6.34 27.25 -46.49
CA SER A 4 -6.98 26.53 -45.38
C SER A 4 -6.93 27.43 -44.13
N PRO A 5 -8.04 27.63 -43.40
CA PRO A 5 -8.11 28.58 -42.28
C PRO A 5 -7.48 28.05 -40.97
N TRP A 6 -6.73 26.94 -41.02
CA TRP A 6 -6.23 26.22 -39.85
C TRP A 6 -4.70 26.24 -39.71
N SER A 7 -3.98 27.10 -40.43
CA SER A 7 -2.52 27.06 -40.48
C SER A 7 -1.76 27.73 -39.33
N GLU A 8 -2.43 28.31 -38.33
CA GLU A 8 -1.72 28.99 -37.23
C GLU A 8 -2.49 28.87 -35.90
N VAL A 9 -2.57 27.67 -35.34
CA VAL A 9 -2.66 27.58 -33.88
C VAL A 9 -1.22 27.51 -33.38
N PRO A 10 -0.68 28.58 -32.76
CA PRO A 10 0.62 28.51 -32.15
C PRO A 10 0.53 27.46 -31.06
N ILE A 11 1.27 26.36 -31.20
CA ILE A 11 1.48 25.42 -30.11
C ILE A 11 2.33 26.19 -29.10
N VAL A 12 1.64 26.83 -28.16
CA VAL A 12 2.21 27.64 -27.08
C VAL A 12 3.22 26.79 -26.31
N GLY A 13 4.47 27.25 -26.31
CA GLY A 13 5.50 26.95 -25.32
C GLY A 13 6.00 25.51 -25.30
N SER A 14 7.32 25.35 -25.31
CA SER A 14 7.89 24.05 -24.94
C SER A 14 7.37 23.66 -23.55
N GLU A 15 7.11 22.38 -23.31
CA GLU A 15 6.60 21.83 -22.03
C GLU A 15 7.42 22.30 -20.79
N LYS A 16 8.67 22.74 -21.02
CA LYS A 16 9.58 23.35 -20.06
C LYS A 16 9.24 24.80 -19.68
N GLU A 17 8.70 25.62 -20.59
CA GLU A 17 8.33 27.02 -20.32
C GLU A 17 7.07 27.11 -19.45
N LEU A 18 6.09 26.25 -19.69
CA LEU A 18 4.84 26.20 -18.93
C LEU A 18 5.03 25.88 -17.43
N ILE A 19 6.08 25.14 -17.06
CA ILE A 19 6.37 24.81 -15.65
C ILE A 19 6.95 26.02 -14.89
N GLY A 20 7.65 26.92 -15.59
CA GLY A 20 8.19 28.16 -15.00
C GLY A 20 7.10 29.17 -14.64
N GLU A 21 6.04 29.22 -15.45
CA GLU A 21 4.96 30.22 -15.39
C GLU A 21 3.73 29.81 -14.55
N LEU A 22 3.81 28.71 -13.80
CA LEU A 22 2.69 28.32 -12.94
C LEU A 22 2.44 29.36 -11.84
N SER A 23 1.18 29.77 -11.72
CA SER A 23 0.71 30.61 -10.62
C SER A 23 0.95 29.93 -9.27
N PRO A 24 1.04 30.69 -8.16
CA PRO A 24 1.15 30.10 -6.83
C PRO A 24 0.02 29.09 -6.51
N SER A 25 -1.19 29.34 -7.01
CA SER A 25 -2.34 28.44 -6.88
C SER A 25 -2.16 27.12 -7.63
N GLU A 26 -1.65 27.16 -8.86
CA GLU A 26 -1.41 25.94 -9.65
C GLU A 26 -0.25 25.12 -9.07
N LYS A 27 0.82 25.79 -8.62
CA LYS A 27 1.93 25.14 -7.90
C LYS A 27 1.43 24.42 -6.64
N LYS A 28 0.54 25.07 -5.88
CA LYS A 28 -0.08 24.49 -4.69
C LYS A 28 -0.94 23.26 -5.05
N MET A 29 -1.80 23.36 -6.07
CA MET A 29 -2.64 22.24 -6.51
C MET A 29 -1.81 21.03 -6.95
N ILE A 30 -0.74 21.25 -7.72
CA ILE A 30 0.17 20.18 -8.15
C ILE A 30 0.87 19.54 -6.95
N LEU A 31 1.31 20.34 -5.98
CA LEU A 31 1.95 19.83 -4.77
C LEU A 31 0.99 18.96 -3.95
N GLU A 32 -0.23 19.44 -3.71
CA GLU A 32 -1.28 18.69 -3.01
C GLU A 32 -1.62 17.38 -3.73
N TYR A 33 -1.75 17.43 -5.06
CA TYR A 33 -1.97 16.23 -5.86
C TYR A 33 -0.82 15.22 -5.73
N ARG A 34 0.43 15.67 -5.83
CA ARG A 34 1.63 14.80 -5.69
C ARG A 34 1.72 14.20 -4.29
N GLN A 35 1.40 14.97 -3.25
CA GLN A 35 1.34 14.46 -1.87
C GLN A 35 0.22 13.41 -1.71
N GLY A 36 -0.94 13.65 -2.30
CA GLY A 36 -2.05 12.69 -2.33
C GLY A 36 -1.67 11.38 -3.01
N GLU A 37 -1.02 11.46 -4.17
CA GLU A 37 -0.48 10.29 -4.88
C GLU A 37 0.58 9.53 -4.07
N ALA A 38 1.53 10.24 -3.48
CA ALA A 38 2.56 9.63 -2.62
C ALA A 38 1.93 8.90 -1.43
N ARG A 39 0.92 9.49 -0.79
CA ARG A 39 0.17 8.87 0.30
C ARG A 39 -0.58 7.62 -0.16
N ARG A 40 -1.26 7.66 -1.31
CA ARG A 40 -1.95 6.49 -1.88
C ARG A 40 -0.99 5.34 -2.12
N LYS A 41 0.17 5.63 -2.72
CA LYS A 41 1.22 4.63 -2.97
C LYS A 41 1.78 4.05 -1.68
N ALA A 42 2.07 4.88 -0.68
CA ALA A 42 2.54 4.42 0.63
C ALA A 42 1.52 3.51 1.32
N VAL A 43 0.22 3.86 1.27
CA VAL A 43 -0.86 3.03 1.82
C VAL A 43 -0.96 1.69 1.08
N ALA A 44 -0.89 1.71 -0.26
CA ALA A 44 -0.92 0.48 -1.05
C ALA A 44 0.27 -0.43 -0.74
N ALA A 45 1.48 0.13 -0.67
CA ALA A 45 2.70 -0.60 -0.32
C ALA A 45 2.60 -1.22 1.08
N PHE A 46 2.12 -0.46 2.07
CA PHE A 46 1.92 -0.97 3.43
C PHE A 46 0.89 -2.12 3.46
N ARG A 47 -0.23 -2.00 2.74
CA ARG A 47 -1.24 -3.07 2.65
C ARG A 47 -0.68 -4.35 2.05
N LEU A 48 0.05 -4.25 0.95
CA LEU A 48 0.68 -5.40 0.30
C LEU A 48 1.70 -6.07 1.22
N LYS A 49 2.49 -5.26 1.95
CA LYS A 49 3.44 -5.75 2.94
C LYS A 49 2.73 -6.55 4.04
N VAL A 50 1.68 -5.99 4.63
CA VAL A 50 0.89 -6.68 5.67
C VAL A 50 0.33 -8.02 5.16
N LEU A 51 -0.23 -8.05 3.94
CA LEU A 51 -0.77 -9.29 3.37
C LEU A 51 0.32 -10.36 3.19
N LYS A 52 1.47 -9.98 2.64
CA LYS A 52 2.61 -10.87 2.47
C LYS A 52 3.08 -11.43 3.81
N VAL A 53 3.32 -10.56 4.78
CA VAL A 53 3.82 -10.95 6.10
C VAL A 53 2.79 -11.79 6.86
N ALA A 54 1.50 -11.50 6.72
CA ALA A 54 0.44 -12.31 7.34
C ALA A 54 0.45 -13.74 6.79
N TYR A 55 0.58 -13.90 5.48
CA TYR A 55 0.67 -15.20 4.84
C TYR A 55 1.92 -15.98 5.30
N GLU A 56 3.09 -15.34 5.28
CA GLU A 56 4.35 -15.95 5.70
C GLU A 56 4.30 -16.35 7.18
N PHE A 57 3.76 -15.50 8.04
CA PHE A 57 3.65 -15.77 9.47
C PHE A 57 2.65 -16.89 9.78
N GLU A 58 1.53 -16.96 9.04
CA GLU A 58 0.56 -18.04 9.22
C GLU A 58 1.14 -19.41 8.83
N ILE A 59 1.87 -19.49 7.71
CA ILE A 59 2.60 -20.73 7.33
C ILE A 59 3.62 -21.10 8.40
N TRP A 60 4.34 -20.11 8.92
CA TRP A 60 5.32 -20.34 9.95
C TRP A 60 4.67 -20.88 11.24
N LEU A 61 3.56 -20.30 11.70
CA LEU A 61 2.81 -20.78 12.87
C LEU A 61 2.20 -22.17 12.66
N GLN A 62 1.80 -22.54 11.45
CA GLN A 62 1.30 -23.90 11.19
C GLN A 62 2.40 -24.95 11.22
N SER A 63 3.66 -24.54 11.02
CA SER A 63 4.84 -25.42 11.07
C SER A 63 5.57 -25.40 12.42
N HIS A 64 5.24 -24.45 13.30
CA HIS A 64 5.87 -24.26 14.60
C HIS A 64 4.76 -24.21 15.65
N ASP A 65 4.80 -25.11 16.64
CA ASP A 65 3.82 -25.15 17.74
C ASP A 65 4.08 -24.00 18.75
N GLU A 66 3.90 -22.77 18.28
CA GLU A 66 4.15 -21.53 19.02
C GLU A 66 2.92 -20.62 19.04
N ASP A 67 2.89 -19.73 20.03
CA ASP A 67 1.87 -18.69 20.08
C ASP A 67 2.10 -17.60 19.03
N SER A 68 1.09 -16.77 18.80
CA SER A 68 1.22 -15.66 17.86
C SER A 68 1.52 -14.33 18.53
N SER A 69 2.28 -14.33 19.61
CA SER A 69 2.61 -13.12 20.36
C SER A 69 3.55 -12.19 19.57
N LEU A 70 3.64 -10.92 20.00
CA LEU A 70 4.57 -9.96 19.40
C LEU A 70 6.03 -10.41 19.57
N GLY A 71 6.35 -11.06 20.69
CA GLY A 71 7.68 -11.58 20.96
C GLY A 71 8.09 -12.68 19.99
N VAL A 72 7.20 -13.64 19.73
CA VAL A 72 7.40 -14.68 18.71
C VAL A 72 7.53 -14.07 17.32
N PHE A 73 6.67 -13.10 17.00
CA PHE A 73 6.69 -12.40 15.70
C PHE A 73 8.04 -11.72 15.41
N THR A 74 8.68 -11.10 16.42
CA THR A 74 9.97 -10.42 16.22
C THR A 74 11.18 -11.33 16.41
N SER A 75 11.09 -12.32 17.31
CA SER A 75 12.24 -13.11 17.75
C SER A 75 12.38 -14.42 16.97
N ASN A 76 11.28 -15.18 16.88
CA ASN A 76 11.29 -16.54 16.34
C ASN A 76 10.93 -16.53 14.86
N PHE A 77 9.81 -15.88 14.50
CA PHE A 77 9.48 -15.59 13.10
C PHE A 77 10.49 -14.61 12.47
N GLY A 78 11.04 -13.70 13.28
CA GLY A 78 12.20 -12.91 12.90
C GLY A 78 11.89 -11.62 12.12
N TYR A 79 10.70 -11.03 12.28
CA TYR A 79 10.38 -9.74 11.66
C TYR A 79 11.12 -8.58 12.37
N LYS A 80 12.08 -7.95 11.69
CA LYS A 80 13.04 -6.98 12.28
C LYS A 80 12.93 -5.55 11.76
N GLU A 81 11.92 -5.23 10.96
CA GLU A 81 11.76 -3.89 10.41
C GLU A 81 11.19 -2.91 11.46
N ASP A 82 11.49 -1.62 11.32
CA ASP A 82 11.08 -0.58 12.28
C ASP A 82 9.56 -0.45 12.46
N ASP A 83 8.79 -0.87 11.46
CA ASP A 83 7.34 -0.88 11.46
C ASP A 83 6.72 -2.14 12.09
N PHE A 84 7.52 -2.99 12.77
CA PHE A 84 7.09 -4.28 13.34
C PHE A 84 5.81 -4.18 14.17
N LYS A 85 5.65 -3.14 14.98
CA LYS A 85 4.43 -2.96 15.80
C LYS A 85 3.19 -2.73 14.94
N LEU A 86 3.32 -1.95 13.88
CA LEU A 86 2.21 -1.63 12.97
C LEU A 86 1.84 -2.84 12.12
N VAL A 87 2.84 -3.52 11.58
CA VAL A 87 2.64 -4.73 10.77
C VAL A 87 2.05 -5.84 11.62
N TYR A 88 2.62 -6.14 12.79
CA TYR A 88 2.07 -7.14 13.72
C TYR A 88 0.61 -6.85 14.06
N LYS A 89 0.28 -5.60 14.41
CA LYS A 89 -1.11 -5.23 14.72
C LYS A 89 -2.06 -5.52 13.56
N ALA A 90 -1.65 -5.20 12.33
CA ALA A 90 -2.45 -5.42 11.14
C ALA A 90 -2.58 -6.91 10.79
N VAL A 91 -1.49 -7.68 10.91
CA VAL A 91 -1.47 -9.14 10.73
C VAL A 91 -2.41 -9.81 11.71
N THR A 92 -2.34 -9.48 13.00
CA THR A 92 -3.21 -10.05 14.03
C THR A 92 -4.69 -9.72 13.79
N GLN A 93 -5.00 -8.52 13.31
CA GLN A 93 -6.37 -8.18 12.89
C GLN A 93 -6.84 -9.04 11.72
N LEU A 94 -5.99 -9.25 10.70
CA LEU A 94 -6.32 -10.08 9.55
C LEU A 94 -6.54 -11.55 9.94
N ARG A 95 -5.69 -12.09 10.82
CA ARG A 95 -5.83 -13.45 11.37
C ARG A 95 -7.12 -13.61 12.17
N ARG A 96 -7.46 -12.63 13.01
CA ARG A 96 -8.75 -12.64 13.73
C ARG A 96 -9.96 -12.61 12.79
N LEU A 97 -9.91 -11.80 11.73
CA LEU A 97 -11.00 -11.71 10.76
C LEU A 97 -11.15 -13.00 9.96
N SER A 98 -10.05 -13.63 9.55
CA SER A 98 -10.08 -14.90 8.82
C SER A 98 -10.52 -16.08 9.68
N GLY A 99 -10.09 -16.16 10.94
CA GLY A 99 -10.56 -17.19 11.87
C GLY A 99 -12.06 -17.09 12.17
N ASN A 100 -12.65 -15.90 12.11
CA ASN A 100 -14.10 -15.72 12.26
C ASN A 100 -14.91 -16.07 10.99
N LEU A 101 -14.26 -16.23 9.84
CA LEU A 101 -14.91 -16.44 8.54
C LEU A 101 -15.08 -17.92 8.18
N LEU A 102 -14.31 -18.82 8.80
CA LEU A 102 -14.42 -20.26 8.57
C LEU A 102 -15.01 -20.92 9.82
N PRO A 103 -16.12 -21.67 9.72
CA PRO A 103 -16.47 -22.60 10.78
C PRO A 103 -15.30 -23.57 10.95
N VAL A 104 -14.85 -23.74 12.18
CA VAL A 104 -13.99 -24.89 12.52
C VAL A 104 -14.94 -26.08 12.41
N ASP A 105 -14.86 -26.83 11.31
CA ASP A 105 -15.54 -28.12 11.23
C ASP A 105 -14.89 -29.02 12.30
N GLU A 106 -15.48 -29.03 13.50
CA GLU A 106 -15.36 -30.13 14.45
C GLU A 106 -16.08 -31.32 13.82
N GLU A 107 -15.45 -31.94 12.81
CA GLU A 107 -15.84 -33.26 12.37
C GLU A 107 -15.35 -34.25 13.43
N THR A 108 -16.32 -34.65 14.24
CA THR A 108 -16.35 -35.81 15.12
C THR A 108 -15.65 -37.02 14.50
N VAL A 109 -14.60 -37.51 15.17
CA VAL A 109 -14.12 -38.88 14.98
C VAL A 109 -14.61 -39.67 16.19
N ASP A 110 -15.63 -40.50 15.95
CA ASP A 110 -16.03 -41.62 16.81
C ASP A 110 -14.90 -42.66 16.96
#